data_AF-A0A4R4KC94-F1
#
_entry.id   AF-A0A4R4KC94-F1
#
_cell.length_a   1.000
_cell.length_b   1.000
_cell.length_c   1.000
_cell.angle_alpha   90.00
_cell.angle_beta   90.00
_cell.angle_gamma   90.00
#
_symmetry.space_group_name_H-M   'P 1'
#
loop_
_entity.id
_entity.type
_entity.pdbx_description
1 polymer ?
#
loop_
_entity_poly.entity_id
_entity_poly.type
_entity_poly.pdbx_seq_one_letter_code
_entity_poly.pdbx_strand_id
1 'polypeptide(L)' 'MNEEPGTTPGRAWANELCARLEQRSKQFSFWEAAYEDSLGRTWWVVWDRWGCTRNGIKKKMQSALNYYLETPIPGQEESQ' A
#
# COMPACT_ATOMS: atom_id res chain seq x y z
N MET A 1 2.23 6.51 44.11
CA MET A 1 2.71 5.57 43.06
C MET A 1 2.03 6.03 41.79
N ASN A 2 2.79 6.62 40.86
CA ASN A 2 2.26 7.08 39.58
C ASN A 2 2.22 5.86 38.66
N GLU A 3 1.02 5.34 38.38
CA GLU A 3 0.81 4.41 37.27
C GLU A 3 0.74 5.24 35.99
N GLU A 4 1.79 5.16 35.18
CA GLU A 4 1.74 5.60 33.79
C GLU A 4 0.81 4.66 33.02
N PRO A 5 -0.18 5.18 32.26
CA PRO A 5 -1.00 4.34 31.40
C PRO A 5 -0.16 3.90 30.20
N GLY A 6 0.48 2.74 30.34
CA GLY A 6 1.01 1.96 29.23
C GLY A 6 -0.13 1.71 28.24
N THR A 7 -0.21 2.55 27.21
CA THR A 7 -1.26 2.50 26.21
C THR A 7 -1.03 1.27 25.35
N THR A 8 -1.59 0.14 25.76
CA THR A 8 -1.74 -1.00 24.86
C THR A 8 -2.57 -0.47 23.68
N PRO A 9 -2.08 -0.51 22.44
CA PRO A 9 -2.85 0.03 21.34
C PRO A 9 -4.21 -0.68 21.29
N GLY A 10 -5.28 0.08 21.55
CA GLY A 10 -6.60 -0.49 21.77
C GLY A 10 -7.11 -1.26 20.55
N ARG A 11 -8.11 -2.12 20.74
CA ARG A 11 -8.73 -2.90 19.65
C ARG A 11 -9.18 -2.05 18.45
N ALA A 12 -9.55 -0.79 18.69
CA ALA A 12 -9.85 0.19 17.65
C ALA A 12 -8.63 0.56 16.78
N TRP A 13 -7.45 0.72 17.39
CA TRP A 13 -6.18 0.96 16.68
C TRP A 13 -5.84 -0.22 15.76
N ALA A 14 -5.97 -1.45 16.27
CA ALA A 14 -5.66 -2.64 15.49
C ALA A 14 -6.58 -2.77 14.27
N ASN A 15 -7.87 -2.48 14.45
CA ASN A 15 -8.85 -2.49 13.36
C ASN A 15 -8.55 -1.39 12.31
N GLU A 16 -8.18 -0.19 12.74
CA GLU A 16 -7.83 0.90 11.83
C GLU A 16 -6.54 0.60 11.05
N LEU A 17 -5.52 0.05 11.70
CA LEU A 17 -4.28 -0.38 11.06
C LEU A 17 -4.56 -1.49 10.04
N CYS A 18 -5.35 -2.50 10.40
CA CYS A 18 -5.77 -3.56 9.49
C CYS A 18 -6.52 -3.01 8.27
N ALA A 19 -7.49 -2.12 8.46
CA ALA A 19 -8.25 -1.52 7.36
C ALA A 19 -7.35 -0.72 6.40
N ARG A 20 -6.38 0.04 6.95
CA ARG A 20 -5.39 0.78 6.15
C ARG A 20 -4.47 -0.15 5.37
N LEU A 21 -3.95 -1.21 6.01
CA LEU A 21 -3.12 -2.21 5.33
C LEU A 21 -3.90 -2.96 4.25
N GLU A 22 -5.17 -3.29 4.50
CA GLU A 22 -6.06 -3.93 3.52
C GLU A 22 -6.36 -3.02 2.31
N GLN A 23 -6.58 -1.72 2.54
CA GLN A 23 -6.78 -0.78 1.44
C GLN A 23 -5.51 -0.62 0.59
N ARG A 24 -4.33 -0.66 1.23
CA ARG A 24 -3.03 -0.56 0.55
C ARG A 24 -2.69 -1.82 -0.25
N SER A 25 -2.93 -3.00 0.33
CA SER A 25 -2.73 -4.27 -0.38
C SER A 25 -3.63 -4.35 -1.61
N LYS A 26 -4.89 -3.90 -1.52
CA LYS A 26 -5.80 -3.78 -2.68
C LYS A 26 -5.24 -2.88 -3.79
N GLN A 27 -4.59 -1.76 -3.44
CA GLN A 27 -3.97 -0.88 -4.44
C GLN A 27 -2.75 -1.54 -5.11
N PHE A 28 -1.90 -2.23 -4.34
CA PHE A 28 -0.77 -2.97 -4.89
C PHE A 28 -1.25 -4.09 -5.82
N SER A 29 -2.15 -4.96 -5.35
CA SER A 29 -2.71 -6.06 -6.15
C SER A 29 -3.43 -5.58 -7.40
N PHE A 30 -4.09 -4.41 -7.36
CA PHE A 30 -4.69 -3.80 -8.55
C PHE A 30 -3.63 -3.46 -9.61
N TRP A 31 -2.55 -2.77 -9.22
CA TRP A 31 -1.51 -2.38 -10.18
C TRP A 31 -0.64 -3.56 -10.63
N GLU A 32 -0.49 -4.59 -9.80
CA GLU A 32 0.13 -5.87 -10.16
C GLU A 32 -0.69 -6.57 -11.25
N ALA A 33 -2.00 -6.77 -11.05
CA ALA A 33 -2.87 -7.37 -12.06
C ALA A 33 -2.92 -6.54 -13.35
N ALA A 34 -2.93 -5.21 -13.25
CA ALA A 34 -2.84 -4.33 -14.42
C ALA A 34 -1.49 -4.48 -15.15
N TYR A 35 -0.40 -4.70 -14.43
CA TYR A 35 0.92 -4.92 -15.01
C TYR A 35 0.97 -6.26 -15.75
N GLU A 36 0.51 -7.33 -15.12
CA GLU A 36 0.42 -8.66 -15.73
C GLU A 36 -0.46 -8.65 -16.98
N ASP A 37 -1.64 -8.03 -16.92
CA ASP A 37 -2.52 -7.88 -18.09
C ASP A 37 -1.85 -7.09 -19.22
N SER A 38 -0.97 -6.13 -18.88
CA SER A 38 -0.26 -5.34 -19.89
C SER A 38 0.86 -6.12 -20.60
N LEU A 39 1.29 -7.27 -20.08
CA LEU A 39 2.34 -8.07 -20.69
C LEU A 39 1.86 -8.66 -22.03
N GLY A 40 2.71 -8.59 -23.06
CA GLY A 40 2.34 -9.04 -24.41
C GLY A 40 1.37 -8.13 -25.19
N ARG A 41 0.80 -7.09 -24.56
CA ARG A 41 -0.07 -6.12 -25.26
C ARG A 41 0.73 -5.00 -25.93
N THR A 42 0.19 -4.47 -27.03
CA THR A 42 0.73 -3.26 -27.67
C THR A 42 0.47 -2.04 -26.79
N TRP A 43 1.34 -1.03 -26.89
CA TRP A 43 1.32 0.09 -25.95
C TRP A 43 0.04 0.92 -26.02
N TRP A 44 -0.59 1.03 -27.19
CA TRP A 44 -1.86 1.74 -27.38
C TRP A 44 -3.01 1.04 -26.63
N VAL A 45 -3.06 -0.29 -26.68
CA VAL A 45 -4.08 -1.09 -25.95
C VAL A 45 -3.89 -0.94 -24.44
N VAL A 46 -2.64 -0.89 -23.97
CA VAL A 46 -2.35 -0.65 -22.56
C VAL A 46 -2.77 0.76 -22.15
N TRP A 47 -2.48 1.76 -22.98
CA TRP A 47 -2.87 3.16 -22.73
C TRP A 47 -4.38 3.35 -22.74
N ASP A 48 -5.09 2.77 -23.71
CA ASP A 48 -6.55 2.84 -23.82
C ASP A 48 -7.25 2.23 -22.60
N ARG A 49 -6.78 1.06 -22.15
CA ARG A 49 -7.38 0.34 -21.02
C ARG A 49 -7.06 0.95 -19.65
N TRP A 50 -5.81 1.37 -19.44
CA TRP A 50 -5.32 1.75 -18.11
C TRP A 50 -5.01 3.25 -17.97
N GLY A 51 -5.19 4.03 -19.04
CA GLY A 51 -4.88 5.47 -19.07
C GLY A 51 -3.39 5.80 -18.92
N CYS A 52 -2.50 4.81 -19.00
CA CYS A 52 -1.06 4.99 -18.88
C CYS A 52 -0.28 3.88 -19.59
N THR A 53 1.01 4.10 -19.83
CA THR A 53 1.89 3.09 -20.45
C THR A 53 2.23 1.98 -19.46
N ARG A 54 2.73 0.84 -19.95
CA ARG A 54 3.27 -0.25 -19.11
C ARG A 54 4.30 0.25 -18.08
N ASN A 55 5.15 1.21 -18.46
CA ASN A 55 6.12 1.80 -17.54
C ASN A 55 5.42 2.68 -16.48
N GLY A 56 4.33 3.36 -16.83
CA GLY A 56 3.47 4.08 -15.88
C GLY A 56 2.81 3.14 -14.87
N ILE A 57 2.27 2.00 -15.33
CA ILE A 57 1.72 0.95 -14.47
C ILE A 57 2.80 0.44 -13.51
N LYS A 58 3.99 0.10 -14.01
CA LYS A 58 5.13 -0.34 -13.18
C LYS A 58 5.50 0.68 -12.10
N LYS A 59 5.56 1.97 -12.44
CA LYS A 59 5.83 3.04 -11.47
C LYS A 59 4.73 3.15 -10.41
N LYS A 60 3.46 3.02 -10.79
CA LYS A 60 2.33 3.04 -9.85
C LYS A 60 2.34 1.82 -8.94
N MET A 61 2.66 0.63 -9.46
CA MET A 61 2.85 -0.59 -8.68
C MET A 61 3.98 -0.43 -7.65
N GLN A 62 5.15 0.09 -8.07
CA GLN A 62 6.27 0.37 -7.15
C GLN A 62 5.90 1.43 -6.10
N SER A 63 5.17 2.48 -6.49
CA SER A 63 4.70 3.49 -5.55
C SER A 63 3.71 2.91 -4.54
N ALA A 64 2.82 2.01 -4.96
CA ALA A 64 1.90 1.32 -4.06
C ALA A 64 2.65 0.37 -3.11
N LEU A 65 3.69 -0.31 -3.60
CA LEU A 65 4.57 -1.14 -2.78
C LEU A 65 5.34 -0.32 -1.75
N ASN A 66 5.96 0.79 -2.16
CA ASN A 66 6.65 1.71 -1.25
C ASN A 66 5.66 2.27 -0.23
N TYR A 67 4.47 2.69 -0.64
CA TYR A 67 3.44 3.16 0.28
C TYR A 67 2.97 2.08 1.27
N TYR A 68 3.01 0.81 0.89
CA TYR A 68 2.76 -0.31 1.80
C TYR A 68 3.92 -0.50 2.79
N LEU A 69 5.17 -0.52 2.30
CA LEU A 69 6.39 -0.78 3.09
C LEU A 69 6.82 0.40 3.98
N GLU A 70 6.67 1.63 3.52
CA GLU A 70 7.04 2.87 4.22
C GLU A 70 5.95 3.33 5.21
N THR A 71 4.92 2.52 5.46
CA THR A 71 3.97 2.80 6.55
C THR A 71 4.70 2.55 7.87
N PRO A 72 5.10 3.57 8.64
CA PRO A 72 5.53 3.32 10.00
C PRO A 72 4.36 2.64 10.71
N ILE A 73 4.61 1.51 11.38
CA ILE A 73 3.66 0.97 12.34
C ILE A 73 3.62 2.02 13.47
N PRO A 74 2.52 2.77 13.65
CA PRO A 74 2.47 3.79 14.69
C PRO A 74 2.58 3.08 16.05
N GLY A 75 3.69 3.32 16.76
CA GLY A 75 4.13 2.55 17.93
C GLY A 75 5.59 2.06 17.89
N GLN A 76 6.29 2.28 16.77
CA GLN A 76 7.75 2.15 16.65
C GLN A 76 8.42 3.54 16.65
N GLU A 77 7.94 4.49 17.46
CA GLU A 77 8.79 5.63 17.82
C GLU A 77 9.86 5.09 18.77
N GLU A 78 11.09 5.05 18.26
CA GLU A 78 12.30 4.74 19.00
C GLU A 78 12.30 5.49 20.33
N SER A 79 12.41 4.73 21.41
CA SER A 79 12.92 5.25 22.67
C SER A 79 14.33 5.79 22.44
N GLN A 80 14.45 7.10 22.22
CA GLN A 80 15.71 7.82 22.41
C GLN A 80 15.67 8.58 23.73
#